data_AF-A0A7C3EEB2-F1
#
_entry.id   AF-A0A7C3EEB2-F1
#
_cell.length_a   1.000
_cell.length_b   1.000
_cell.length_c   1.000
_cell.angle_alpha   90.00
_cell.angle_beta   90.00
_cell.angle_gamma   90.00
#
_symmetry.space_group_name_H-M   'P 1'
#
loop_
_entity.id
_entity.type
_entity.pdbx_description
1 polymer ?
#
loop_
_entity_poly.entity_id
_entity_poly.type
_entity_poly.pdbx_seq_one_letter_code
_entity_poly.pdbx_strand_id
1 'polypeptide(L)'
;MTISTVGITPRIRRLAEEKLQITLAISLHAPTQQLREKIIPYSKRYRLKELIQACREYSEITGRRVTYEYLLIAGLNDSPKHAEKLASLIGGMLSNVNLIPYNLVEGRDFRRPDERTIDAFKAVLTRRGIEAVEREERGHSAAAACGQLRGDITNKRR
;
A
#
# COMPACT_ATOMS: atom_id res chain seq x y z
N MET A 1 -14.28 -8.77 -7.03
CA MET A 1 -14.06 -7.31 -7.21
C MET A 1 -13.18 -6.80 -6.08
N THR A 2 -12.24 -5.88 -6.37
CA THR A 2 -11.33 -5.29 -5.38
C THR A 2 -11.56 -3.78 -5.33
N ILE A 3 -11.64 -3.21 -4.12
CA ILE A 3 -11.66 -1.75 -3.91
C ILE A 3 -10.30 -1.36 -3.31
N SER A 4 -9.56 -0.49 -4.01
CA SER A 4 -8.34 0.13 -3.46
C SER A 4 -8.63 1.53 -2.93
N THR A 5 -8.01 1.89 -1.80
CA THR A 5 -8.16 3.21 -1.18
C THR A 5 -6.89 3.67 -0.48
N VAL A 6 -6.70 4.99 -0.42
CA VAL A 6 -5.63 5.62 0.38
C VAL A 6 -5.89 5.58 1.90
N GLY A 7 -7.04 5.03 2.32
CA GLY A 7 -7.32 4.77 3.73
C GLY A 7 -8.24 5.78 4.40
N ILE A 8 -9.43 6.03 3.83
CA ILE A 8 -10.46 6.85 4.47
C ILE A 8 -11.14 6.03 5.57
N THR A 9 -10.63 6.12 6.81
CA THR A 9 -11.00 5.26 7.94
C THR A 9 -12.51 5.11 8.17
N PRO A 10 -13.34 6.19 8.20
CA PRO A 10 -14.78 6.03 8.41
C PRO A 10 -15.49 5.25 7.29
N ARG A 11 -14.98 5.37 6.05
CA ARG A 11 -15.54 4.63 4.90
C ARG A 11 -15.17 3.16 4.92
N ILE A 12 -13.98 2.81 5.44
CA ILE A 12 -13.58 1.41 5.62
C ILE A 12 -14.52 0.72 6.62
N ARG A 13 -14.80 1.38 7.75
CA ARG A 13 -15.74 0.87 8.76
C ARG A 13 -17.13 0.66 8.19
N ARG A 14 -17.68 1.68 7.52
CA ARG A 14 -18.96 1.56 6.82
C ARG A 14 -18.96 0.40 5.83
N LEU A 15 -17.89 0.24 5.04
CA LEU A 15 -17.77 -0.85 4.07
C LEU A 15 -17.78 -2.24 4.74
N ALA A 16 -17.25 -2.36 5.95
CA ALA A 16 -17.30 -3.61 6.71
C ALA A 16 -18.74 -4.01 7.06
N GLU A 17 -19.57 -3.03 7.41
CA GLU A 17 -20.97 -3.23 7.79
C GLU A 17 -21.85 -3.67 6.61
N GLU A 18 -21.50 -3.25 5.39
CA GLU A 18 -22.20 -3.66 4.17
C GLU A 18 -22.03 -5.18 3.86
N LYS A 19 -21.05 -5.86 4.50
CA LYS A 19 -20.77 -7.30 4.38
C LYS A 19 -20.68 -7.82 2.94
N LEU A 20 -20.24 -6.96 2.02
CA LEU A 20 -20.10 -7.30 0.61
C LEU A 20 -18.92 -8.27 0.40
N GLN A 21 -19.04 -9.16 -0.58
CA GLN A 21 -17.98 -10.10 -0.96
C GLN A 21 -16.91 -9.44 -1.83
N ILE A 22 -16.24 -8.43 -1.27
CA ILE A 22 -15.21 -7.65 -1.95
C ILE A 22 -13.87 -7.76 -1.23
N THR A 23 -12.79 -7.62 -1.98
CA THR A 23 -11.45 -7.53 -1.40
C THR A 23 -11.09 -6.07 -1.17
N LEU A 24 -10.61 -5.74 0.02
CA LEU A 24 -10.13 -4.41 0.37
C LEU A 24 -8.62 -4.34 0.17
N ALA A 25 -8.17 -3.39 -0.66
CA ALA A 25 -6.78 -3.03 -0.84
C ALA A 25 -6.49 -1.63 -0.26
N ILE A 26 -5.38 -1.49 0.45
CA ILE A 26 -4.96 -0.24 1.09
C ILE A 26 -3.63 0.22 0.50
N SER A 27 -3.60 1.40 -0.11
CA SER A 27 -2.38 2.07 -0.54
C SER A 27 -1.62 2.60 0.69
N LEU A 28 -0.82 1.72 1.31
CA LEU A 28 -0.17 1.98 2.59
C LEU A 28 1.20 2.64 2.42
N HIS A 29 2.08 2.00 1.62
CA HIS A 29 3.41 2.45 1.19
C HIS A 29 4.44 2.80 2.29
N ALA A 30 4.08 2.80 3.56
CA ALA A 30 5.02 3.08 4.64
C ALA A 30 4.56 2.49 5.99
N PRO A 31 5.51 2.00 6.81
CA PRO A 31 5.21 1.39 8.11
C PRO A 31 5.22 2.42 9.26
N THR A 32 5.45 3.71 8.97
CA THR A 32 5.43 4.77 9.98
C THR A 32 4.64 5.97 9.47
N GLN A 33 4.05 6.74 10.39
CA GLN A 33 3.29 7.94 10.04
C GLN A 33 4.14 8.94 9.23
N GLN A 34 5.36 9.22 9.69
CA GLN A 34 6.25 10.19 9.05
C GLN A 34 6.59 9.81 7.61
N LEU A 35 6.96 8.55 7.36
CA LEU A 35 7.22 8.07 6.00
C LEU A 35 5.95 8.08 5.15
N ARG A 36 4.81 7.72 5.73
CA ARG A 36 3.53 7.70 5.01
C ARG A 36 3.10 9.11 4.59
N GLU A 37 3.31 10.12 5.43
CA GLU A 37 3.06 11.51 5.07
C GLU A 37 4.02 12.04 3.99
N LYS A 38 5.27 11.56 3.98
CA LYS A 38 6.24 11.90 2.94
C LYS A 38 5.86 11.32 1.58
N ILE A 39 5.35 10.09 1.54
CA ILE A 39 4.98 9.38 0.31
C ILE A 39 3.56 9.75 -0.16
N ILE A 40 2.62 9.89 0.77
CA ILE A 40 1.21 10.21 0.52
C ILE A 40 0.86 11.47 1.35
N PRO A 41 1.08 12.69 0.84
CA PRO A 41 0.87 13.92 1.61
C PRO A 41 -0.54 14.09 2.20
N TYR A 42 -1.58 13.60 1.50
CA TYR A 42 -2.97 13.65 1.98
C TYR A 42 -3.24 12.75 3.19
N SER A 43 -2.33 11.80 3.49
CA SER A 43 -2.48 10.85 4.60
C SER A 43 -2.48 11.49 5.99
N LYS A 44 -2.07 12.76 6.12
CA LYS A 44 -2.12 13.54 7.36
C LYS A 44 -3.51 13.55 8.02
N ARG A 45 -4.57 13.48 7.21
CA ARG A 45 -5.97 13.48 7.70
C ARG A 45 -6.37 12.17 8.39
N TYR A 46 -5.74 11.05 8.04
CA TYR A 46 -6.09 9.73 8.54
C TYR A 46 -4.83 9.06 9.10
N ARG A 47 -4.68 9.10 10.44
CA ARG A 47 -3.46 8.62 11.09
C ARG A 47 -3.31 7.12 10.85
N LEU A 48 -2.07 6.69 10.66
CA LEU A 48 -1.71 5.31 10.34
C LEU A 48 -2.29 4.32 11.36
N LYS A 49 -2.19 4.63 12.65
CA LYS A 49 -2.76 3.79 13.71
C LYS A 49 -4.26 3.58 13.54
N GLU A 50 -5.01 4.65 13.24
CA GLU A 50 -6.46 4.58 13.05
C GLU A 50 -6.83 3.81 11.77
N LEU A 51 -6.05 4.00 10.71
CA LEU A 51 -6.21 3.26 9.47
C LEU A 51 -6.05 1.75 9.70
N ILE A 52 -4.97 1.33 10.36
CA ILE A 52 -4.71 -0.08 10.64
C ILE A 52 -5.79 -0.67 11.54
N GLN A 53 -6.25 0.10 12.53
CA GLN A 53 -7.35 -0.33 13.39
C GLN A 53 -8.65 -0.57 12.60
N ALA A 54 -9.01 0.32 11.67
CA ALA A 54 -10.19 0.09 10.81
C ALA A 54 -10.01 -1.08 9.83
N CYS A 55 -8.78 -1.35 9.37
CA CYS A 55 -8.51 -2.53 8.55
C CYS A 55 -8.68 -3.83 9.35
N ARG A 56 -8.24 -3.83 10.62
CA ARG A 56 -8.43 -4.94 11.54
C ARG A 56 -9.92 -5.20 11.78
N GLU A 57 -10.68 -4.16 12.13
CA GLU A 57 -12.13 -4.25 12.29
C GLU A 57 -12.82 -4.77 11.01
N TYR A 58 -12.42 -4.27 9.82
CA TYR A 58 -12.93 -4.78 8.55
C TYR A 58 -12.68 -6.28 8.39
N SER A 59 -11.46 -6.74 8.68
CA SER A 59 -11.08 -8.15 8.57
C SER A 59 -11.86 -9.02 9.56
N GLU A 60 -12.04 -8.56 10.80
CA GLU A 60 -12.78 -9.26 11.85
C GLU A 60 -14.29 -9.37 11.52
N ILE A 61 -14.91 -8.30 11.03
CA ILE A 61 -16.34 -8.27 10.70
C ILE A 61 -16.65 -9.11 9.45
N THR A 62 -15.79 -9.03 8.43
CA THR A 62 -16.06 -9.67 7.14
C THR A 62 -15.44 -11.06 7.00
N GLY A 63 -14.49 -11.42 7.87
CA GLY A 63 -13.66 -12.62 7.73
C GLY A 63 -12.73 -12.57 6.50
N ARG A 64 -12.60 -11.40 5.84
CA ARG A 64 -11.84 -11.26 4.60
C ARG A 64 -10.45 -10.70 4.86
N ARG A 65 -9.53 -11.09 3.98
CA ARG A 65 -8.15 -10.60 3.98
C ARG A 65 -8.10 -9.14 3.50
N VAL A 66 -7.27 -8.33 4.16
CA VAL A 66 -6.89 -6.99 3.70
C VAL A 66 -5.56 -7.04 2.97
N THR A 67 -5.52 -6.52 1.75
CA THR A 67 -4.28 -6.42 0.95
C THR A 67 -3.65 -5.06 1.14
N TYR A 68 -2.36 -5.01 1.51
CA TYR A 68 -1.60 -3.78 1.63
C TYR A 68 -0.74 -3.57 0.40
N GLU A 69 -0.99 -2.51 -0.35
CA GLU A 69 -0.14 -2.09 -1.46
C GLU A 69 1.04 -1.29 -0.92
N TYR A 70 2.26 -1.72 -1.23
CA TYR A 70 3.49 -1.15 -0.71
C TYR A 70 4.46 -0.84 -1.86
N LEU A 71 4.49 0.43 -2.26
CA LEU A 71 5.45 0.95 -3.22
C LEU A 71 6.84 0.94 -2.59
N LEU A 72 7.80 0.19 -3.15
CA LEU A 72 9.18 0.15 -2.68
C LEU A 72 10.02 1.20 -3.42
N ILE A 73 10.57 2.15 -2.68
CA ILE A 73 11.40 3.26 -3.20
C ILE A 73 12.80 3.13 -2.58
N ALA A 74 13.80 3.12 -3.45
CA ALA A 74 15.19 2.88 -3.08
C ALA A 74 15.66 3.87 -1.99
N GLY A 75 16.20 3.34 -0.89
CA GLY A 75 16.76 4.11 0.22
C GLY A 75 15.74 4.90 1.05
N LEU A 76 14.45 4.82 0.74
CA LEU A 76 13.40 5.58 1.44
C LEU A 76 12.58 4.69 2.37
N ASN A 77 12.06 3.57 1.86
CA ASN A 77 11.12 2.72 2.59
C ASN A 77 11.32 1.21 2.32
N ASP A 78 12.48 0.83 1.81
CA ASP A 78 12.85 -0.49 1.29
C ASP A 78 13.84 -1.27 2.19
N SER A 79 14.32 -0.66 3.29
CA SER A 79 15.22 -1.36 4.22
C SER A 79 14.55 -2.56 4.94
N PRO A 80 15.32 -3.58 5.37
CA PRO A 80 14.82 -4.68 6.21
C PRO A 80 14.14 -4.20 7.51
N LYS A 81 14.61 -3.08 8.09
CA LYS A 81 13.98 -2.48 9.27
C LYS A 81 12.57 -1.96 8.98
N HIS A 82 12.32 -1.50 7.76
CA HIS A 82 10.97 -1.12 7.33
C HIS A 82 10.06 -2.34 7.19
N ALA A 83 10.57 -3.45 6.66
CA ALA A 83 9.82 -4.71 6.60
C ALA A 83 9.46 -5.24 8.00
N GLU A 84 10.38 -5.23 8.97
CA GLU A 84 10.10 -5.65 10.35
C GLU A 84 9.01 -4.76 11.01
N LYS A 85 9.08 -3.44 10.79
CA LYS A 85 8.04 -2.52 11.26
C LYS A 85 6.70 -2.75 10.57
N LEU A 86 6.71 -3.00 9.26
CA LEU A 86 5.50 -3.31 8.51
C LEU A 86 4.85 -4.59 9.05
N ALA A 87 5.62 -5.67 9.20
CA ALA A 87 5.12 -6.93 9.74
C ALA A 87 4.58 -6.77 11.17
N SER A 88 5.22 -5.96 12.01
CA SER A 88 4.72 -5.67 13.36
C SER A 88 3.42 -4.86 13.33
N LEU A 89 3.24 -4.00 12.32
CA LEU A 89 2.06 -3.16 12.17
C LEU A 89 0.84 -3.95 11.69
N ILE A 90 1.03 -4.87 10.73
CA ILE A 90 -0.06 -5.60 10.08
C ILE A 90 -0.22 -7.05 10.55
N GLY A 91 0.68 -7.52 11.43
CA GLY A 91 0.65 -8.86 11.98
C GLY A 91 -0.59 -9.14 12.83
N GLY A 92 -0.92 -10.43 12.93
CA GLY A 92 -2.04 -10.91 13.74
C GLY A 92 -3.42 -10.55 13.17
N MET A 93 -3.53 -10.29 11.87
CA MET A 93 -4.80 -10.23 11.14
C MET A 93 -4.64 -10.85 9.76
N LEU A 94 -5.76 -11.24 9.13
CA LEU A 94 -5.76 -11.79 7.78
C LEU A 94 -5.31 -10.70 6.80
N SER A 95 -4.04 -10.74 6.42
CA SER A 95 -3.45 -9.75 5.53
C SER A 95 -2.46 -10.36 4.55
N ASN A 96 -2.20 -9.62 3.47
CA ASN A 96 -1.06 -9.85 2.58
C ASN A 96 -0.53 -8.51 2.10
N VAL A 97 0.70 -8.53 1.60
CA VAL A 97 1.37 -7.36 1.04
C VAL A 97 1.62 -7.58 -0.44
N ASN A 98 1.24 -6.59 -1.26
CA ASN A 98 1.69 -6.48 -2.64
C ASN A 98 2.87 -5.49 -2.66
N LEU A 99 4.07 -6.01 -2.87
CA LEU A 99 5.27 -5.21 -3.09
C LEU A 99 5.26 -4.71 -4.54
N ILE A 100 5.38 -3.40 -4.71
CA ILE A 100 5.36 -2.73 -6.00
C ILE A 100 6.68 -1.97 -6.11
N PRO A 101 7.72 -2.51 -6.76
CA PRO A 101 8.97 -1.78 -6.94
C PRO A 101 8.72 -0.50 -7.74
N TYR A 102 9.24 0.62 -7.27
CA TYR A 102 9.06 1.91 -7.93
C TYR A 102 9.69 1.90 -9.31
N ASN A 103 8.94 2.31 -10.32
CA ASN A 103 9.49 2.55 -11.64
C ASN A 103 9.98 3.97 -11.81
N LEU A 104 11.08 4.11 -12.55
CA LEU A 104 11.60 5.42 -12.91
C LEU A 104 10.51 6.23 -13.65
N VAL A 105 10.21 7.41 -13.11
CA VAL A 105 9.35 8.40 -13.76
C VAL A 105 10.20 9.64 -13.97
N GLU A 106 10.28 10.13 -15.20
CA GLU A 106 11.03 11.35 -15.52
C GLU A 106 10.59 12.52 -14.63
N GLY A 107 11.57 13.27 -14.10
CA GLY A 107 11.33 14.41 -13.23
C GLY A 107 11.03 14.10 -11.76
N ARG A 108 11.26 12.86 -11.29
CA ARG A 108 11.17 12.47 -9.86
C ARG A 108 12.51 11.93 -9.37
N ASP A 109 12.92 12.32 -8.15
CA ASP A 109 14.15 11.85 -7.50
C ASP A 109 14.06 10.45 -6.88
N PHE A 110 12.98 9.72 -7.15
CA PHE A 110 12.78 8.36 -6.63
C PHE A 110 13.38 7.32 -7.58
N ARG A 111 13.90 6.24 -7.00
CA ARG A 111 14.59 5.18 -7.74
C ARG A 111 13.99 3.82 -7.38
N ARG A 112 14.09 2.89 -8.34
CA ARG A 112 13.79 1.47 -8.14
C ARG A 112 14.84 0.87 -7.20
N PRO A 113 14.44 0.14 -6.14
CA PRO A 113 15.38 -0.67 -5.36
C PRO A 113 16.00 -1.77 -6.21
N ASP A 114 17.17 -2.26 -5.84
CA ASP A 114 17.74 -3.45 -6.48
C ASP A 114 16.98 -4.72 -6.07
N GLU A 115 17.09 -5.76 -6.91
CA GLU A 115 16.39 -7.04 -6.72
C GLU A 115 16.75 -7.70 -5.38
N ARG A 116 18.02 -7.58 -4.94
CA ARG A 116 18.46 -8.11 -3.64
C ARG A 116 17.74 -7.44 -2.47
N THR A 117 17.48 -6.14 -2.56
CA THR A 117 16.75 -5.37 -1.55
C THR A 117 15.28 -5.76 -1.53
N ILE A 118 14.66 -5.94 -2.70
CA ILE A 118 13.27 -6.41 -2.83
C ILE A 118 13.14 -7.81 -2.20
N ASP A 119 14.02 -8.73 -2.56
CA ASP A 119 14.07 -10.10 -2.03
C ASP A 119 14.28 -10.11 -0.51
N ALA A 120 15.21 -9.29 0.00
CA ALA A 120 15.45 -9.18 1.43
C ALA A 120 14.22 -8.65 2.18
N PHE A 121 13.52 -7.66 1.63
CA PHE A 121 12.29 -7.12 2.21
C PHE A 121 11.18 -8.19 2.25
N LYS A 122 10.99 -8.90 1.12
CA LYS A 122 10.02 -10.01 1.00
C LYS A 122 10.34 -11.15 1.96
N ALA A 123 11.62 -11.51 2.10
CA ALA A 123 12.07 -12.56 3.01
C ALA A 123 11.78 -12.23 4.47
N VAL A 124 11.98 -10.97 4.88
CA VAL A 124 11.62 -10.50 6.23
C VAL A 124 10.12 -10.65 6.49
N LEU A 125 9.27 -10.17 5.58
CA LEU A 125 7.81 -10.30 5.72
C LEU A 125 7.38 -11.76 5.81
N THR A 126 7.92 -12.61 4.93
CA THR A 126 7.61 -14.05 4.89
C THR A 126 8.01 -14.75 6.19
N ARG A 127 9.20 -14.47 6.71
CA ARG A 127 9.67 -15.02 8.01
C ARG A 127 8.78 -14.59 9.17
N ARG A 128 8.15 -13.42 9.09
CA ARG A 128 7.19 -12.91 10.08
C ARG A 128 5.76 -13.42 9.84
N GLY A 129 5.56 -14.36 8.92
CA GLY A 129 4.25 -14.97 8.62
C GLY A 129 3.34 -14.09 7.75
N ILE A 130 3.87 -13.06 7.11
CA ILE A 130 3.12 -12.19 6.20
C ILE A 130 3.38 -12.64 4.76
N GLU A 131 2.31 -13.03 4.07
CA GLU A 131 2.38 -13.32 2.64
C GLU A 131 2.71 -12.03 1.87
N ALA A 132 3.82 -12.04 1.14
CA ALA A 132 4.28 -10.91 0.35
C ALA A 132 4.49 -11.35 -1.11
N VAL A 133 3.76 -10.71 -2.02
CA VAL A 133 3.83 -10.94 -3.46
C VAL A 133 4.41 -9.71 -4.12
N GLU A 134 5.46 -9.89 -4.89
CA GLU A 134 5.93 -8.83 -5.78
C GLU A 134 4.99 -8.77 -6.99
N ARG A 135 4.48 -7.58 -7.30
CA ARG A 135 3.74 -7.35 -8.53
C ARG A 135 4.74 -7.14 -9.66
N GLU A 136 4.92 -8.18 -10.47
CA GLU A 136 5.55 -8.04 -11.77
C GLU A 136 4.72 -7.11 -12.64
N GLU A 137 5.37 -6.10 -13.20
CA GLU A 137 4.74 -5.25 -14.18
C GLU A 137 4.63 -5.96 -15.53
N ARG A 138 3.45 -6.49 -15.81
CA ARG A 138 3.07 -6.84 -17.17
C ARG A 138 2.84 -5.56 -17.96
N GLY A 139 3.90 -4.97 -18.52
CA GLY A 139 3.77 -3.90 -19.51
C GLY A 139 4.85 -2.84 -19.44
N HIS A 140 5.98 -3.08 -20.11
CA HIS A 140 6.86 -2.02 -20.64
C HIS A 140 6.20 -1.19 -21.77
N SER A 141 4.87 -1.15 -21.84
CA SER A 141 4.13 -0.29 -22.75
C SER A 141 3.78 0.98 -21.99
N ALA A 142 4.52 2.03 -22.27
CA ALA A 142 4.36 3.38 -21.74
C ALA A 142 2.87 3.78 -21.64
N ALA A 143 2.52 4.44 -20.53
CA ALA A 143 1.24 5.13 -20.25
C ALA A 143 0.12 4.40 -19.48
N ALA A 144 0.31 3.16 -19.02
CA ALA A 144 -0.76 2.43 -18.30
C ALA A 144 -0.42 1.95 -16.87
N ALA A 145 0.70 2.38 -16.28
CA ALA A 145 0.99 2.02 -14.89
C ALA A 145 0.01 2.73 -13.93
N CYS A 146 -0.53 2.00 -12.96
CA CYS A 146 -1.49 2.51 -11.98
C CYS A 146 -0.86 3.65 -11.17
N GLY A 147 -1.25 4.90 -11.48
CA GLY A 147 -0.63 6.14 -10.98
C GLY A 147 -0.22 7.14 -12.07
N GLN A 148 -0.23 6.74 -13.34
CA GLN A 148 0.13 7.57 -14.50
C GLN A 148 -1.07 8.22 -15.21
N LEU A 149 -2.30 8.00 -14.73
CA LEU A 149 -3.50 8.66 -15.26
C LEU A 149 -3.51 10.15 -14.85
N ARG A 150 -2.68 10.96 -15.50
CA ARG A 150 -2.90 12.41 -15.65
C ARG A 150 -3.99 12.57 -16.71
N GLY A 151 -5.25 12.60 -16.28
CA GLY A 151 -6.27 13.27 -17.08
C GLY A 151 -5.93 14.76 -17.09
N ASP A 152 -5.85 15.37 -18.27
CA ASP A 152 -5.81 16.83 -18.41
C ASP A 152 -7.11 17.38 -17.82
N ILE A 153 -7.08 17.73 -16.53
CA ILE A 153 -8.18 18.42 -15.88
C ILE A 153 -8.09 19.89 -16.30
N THR A 154 -8.46 20.18 -17.55
CA THR A 154 -8.78 21.56 -17.96
C THR A 154 -9.93 22.04 -17.09
N ASN A 155 -9.57 22.81 -16.07
CA ASN A 155 -10.46 23.40 -15.09
C ASN A 155 -11.34 24.47 -15.77
N LYS A 156 -12.40 24.06 -16.46
CA LYS A 156 -13.47 24.97 -16.88
C LYS A 156 -14.33 25.28 -15.66
N ARG A 157 -13.94 26.33 -14.93
CA ARG A 157 -14.82 27.04 -14.00
C ARG A 157 -16.01 27.60 -14.80
N ARG A 158 -17.22 27.27 -14.37
CA ARG A 158 -18.43 28.07 -14.58
C ARG A 158 -18.93 28.47 -13.20
#